data_AF-G0EMY3-F1
#
_entry.id   AF-G0EMY3-F1
#
_cell.length_a   1.000
_cell.length_b   1.000
_cell.length_c   1.000
_cell.angle_alpha   90.00
_cell.angle_beta   90.00
_cell.angle_gamma   90.00
#
_symmetry.space_group_name_H-M   'P 1'
#
loop_
_entity.id
_entity.type
_entity.pdbx_description
1 polymer ?
#
loop_
_entity_poly.entity_id
_entity_poly.type
_entity_poly.pdbx_seq_one_letter_code
_entity_poly.pdbx_strand_id
1 'polypeptide(L)'
;MWAHYANKHKGICIAYDITDFFNEKDVLLEKLMYTTKLTFDYKNELDNFFNIEDEYHRLESDNIYPLHLFLTKNVQWMYENEFRLIKYIGNINNIINIDGYDFIKYKDNENSDYKIKIRKKIHIKHIYLGKDIEGNDQKIIKEIADKKTIPVSKIKCKKSNLYELESYDL
;
A
#
# COMPACT_ATOMS: atom_id res chain seq x y z
N MET A 1 -1.27 -2.87 -16.12
CA MET A 1 -0.90 -2.94 -14.69
C MET A 1 0.14 -3.99 -14.38
N TRP A 2 -0.12 -5.30 -14.56
CA TRP A 2 0.82 -6.32 -14.08
C TRP A 2 2.21 -6.31 -14.75
N ALA A 3 2.28 -6.02 -16.05
CA ALA A 3 3.55 -5.76 -16.73
C ALA A 3 4.37 -4.65 -16.05
N HIS A 4 3.71 -3.62 -15.53
CA HIS A 4 4.39 -2.51 -14.85
C HIS A 4 4.83 -2.87 -13.43
N TYR A 5 4.01 -3.62 -12.68
CA TYR A 5 4.32 -4.01 -11.31
C TYR A 5 5.33 -5.16 -11.20
N ALA A 6 5.37 -6.05 -12.19
CA ALA A 6 6.25 -7.21 -12.19
C ALA A 6 7.45 -7.03 -13.14
N ASN A 7 8.08 -5.85 -13.18
CA ASN A 7 9.28 -5.58 -14.00
C ASN A 7 9.19 -6.12 -15.44
N LYS A 8 8.16 -5.70 -16.18
CA LYS A 8 7.86 -6.18 -17.54
C LYS A 8 7.72 -7.71 -17.60
N HIS A 9 6.98 -8.27 -16.64
CA HIS A 9 6.77 -9.71 -16.45
C HIS A 9 8.00 -10.52 -16.01
N LYS A 10 9.11 -9.88 -15.62
CA LYS A 10 10.30 -10.54 -15.08
C LYS A 10 10.35 -10.63 -13.55
N GLY A 11 9.47 -9.90 -12.86
CA GLY A 11 9.38 -9.84 -11.40
C GLY A 11 8.15 -10.55 -10.85
N ILE A 12 7.70 -10.10 -9.67
CA ILE A 12 6.53 -10.63 -8.97
C ILE A 12 5.50 -9.54 -8.67
N CYS A 13 4.27 -9.96 -8.41
CA CYS A 13 3.23 -9.14 -7.77
C CYS A 13 2.75 -9.85 -6.50
N ILE A 14 2.55 -9.08 -5.42
CA ILE A 14 2.12 -9.59 -4.12
C ILE A 14 0.69 -9.12 -3.88
N ALA A 15 -0.23 -10.04 -3.70
CA ALA A 15 -1.56 -9.73 -3.21
C ALA A 15 -1.60 -9.82 -1.69
N TYR A 16 -2.25 -8.83 -1.09
CA TYR A 16 -2.45 -8.74 0.34
C TYR A 16 -3.91 -9.01 0.70
N ASP A 17 -4.13 -9.60 1.86
CA ASP A 17 -5.45 -9.60 2.49
C ASP A 17 -5.66 -8.27 3.20
N ILE A 18 -6.57 -7.46 2.68
CA ILE A 18 -6.90 -6.13 3.17
C ILE A 18 -8.30 -6.08 3.80
N THR A 19 -8.94 -7.23 4.03
CA THR A 19 -10.32 -7.32 4.56
C THR A 19 -10.46 -6.55 5.87
N ASP A 20 -9.48 -6.70 6.75
CA ASP A 20 -9.46 -6.03 8.05
C ASP A 20 -9.19 -4.53 7.97
N PHE A 21 -8.54 -4.09 6.90
CA PHE A 21 -8.12 -2.70 6.75
C PHE A 21 -9.31 -1.78 6.48
N PHE A 22 -10.34 -2.27 5.77
CA PHE A 22 -11.57 -1.50 5.52
C PHE A 22 -12.41 -1.24 6.76
N ASN A 23 -12.23 -2.04 7.81
CA ASN A 23 -13.00 -1.93 9.05
C ASN A 23 -12.32 -1.02 10.09
N GLU A 24 -11.15 -0.47 9.76
CA GLU A 24 -10.44 0.44 10.66
C GLU A 24 -10.91 1.89 10.50
N LYS A 25 -10.94 2.61 11.62
CA LYS A 25 -11.08 4.07 11.61
C LYS A 25 -9.89 4.70 10.87
N ASP A 26 -10.10 5.90 10.32
CA ASP A 26 -9.07 6.71 9.66
C ASP A 26 -8.46 6.08 8.39
N VAL A 27 -9.26 5.24 7.72
CA VAL A 27 -8.95 4.65 6.42
C VAL A 27 -9.83 5.30 5.35
N LEU A 28 -9.18 5.76 4.29
CA LEU A 28 -9.76 6.41 3.14
C LEU A 28 -9.58 5.50 1.91
N LEU A 29 -10.67 5.10 1.27
CA LEU A 29 -10.65 4.43 -0.04
C LEU A 29 -11.17 5.40 -1.08
N GLU A 30 -10.28 5.90 -1.93
CA GLU A 30 -10.64 6.92 -2.91
C GLU A 30 -10.21 6.56 -4.32
N LYS A 31 -11.03 6.99 -5.27
CA LYS A 31 -10.71 6.89 -6.68
C LYS A 31 -9.70 7.98 -7.05
N LEU A 32 -8.70 7.63 -7.84
CA LEU A 32 -7.72 8.62 -8.28
C LEU A 32 -8.35 9.70 -9.16
N MET A 33 -7.92 10.93 -8.93
CA MET A 33 -8.10 12.05 -9.83
C MET A 33 -6.96 12.08 -10.86
N TYR A 34 -7.34 12.17 -12.14
CA TYR A 34 -6.39 12.20 -13.25
C TYR A 34 -6.33 13.62 -13.83
N THR A 35 -5.12 14.16 -13.96
CA THR A 35 -4.91 15.54 -14.44
C THR A 35 -3.74 15.64 -15.42
N THR A 36 -3.80 16.64 -16.31
CA THR A 36 -2.68 17.04 -17.18
C THR A 36 -1.79 18.10 -16.54
N LYS A 37 -2.26 18.77 -15.49
CA LYS A 37 -1.55 19.87 -14.83
C LYS A 37 -1.19 19.48 -13.40
N LEU A 38 0.08 19.64 -13.04
CA LEU A 38 0.51 19.69 -11.63
C LEU A 38 0.19 21.10 -11.12
N THR A 39 -1.09 21.42 -10.96
CA THR A 39 -1.56 22.72 -10.45
C THR A 39 -1.61 22.69 -8.94
N PHE A 40 -0.45 22.59 -8.28
CA PHE A 40 -0.37 22.82 -6.84
C PHE A 40 0.91 23.62 -6.56
N ASP A 41 0.76 24.74 -5.87
CA ASP A 41 1.89 25.51 -5.36
C ASP A 41 2.40 24.79 -4.11
N TYR A 42 3.19 23.74 -4.34
CA TYR A 42 3.69 22.81 -3.32
C TYR A 42 4.38 23.52 -2.15
N LYS A 43 4.99 24.68 -2.40
CA LYS A 43 5.77 25.40 -1.39
C LYS A 43 4.87 25.90 -0.26
N ASN A 44 3.75 26.54 -0.61
CA ASN A 44 2.82 27.09 0.38
C ASN A 44 2.07 25.98 1.14
N GLU A 45 1.70 24.88 0.49
CA GLU A 45 1.01 23.77 1.17
C GLU A 45 1.95 22.94 2.06
N LEU A 46 3.20 22.72 1.66
CA LEU A 46 4.21 22.03 2.49
C LEU A 46 4.60 22.88 3.70
N ASP A 47 4.82 24.19 3.50
CA ASP A 47 5.18 25.10 4.59
C ASP A 47 4.04 25.17 5.63
N ASN A 48 2.77 25.18 5.19
CA ASN A 48 1.63 25.06 6.09
C ASN A 48 1.54 23.69 6.77
N PHE A 49 1.90 22.60 6.08
CA PHE A 49 1.88 21.25 6.66
C PHE A 49 2.88 21.05 7.79
N PHE A 50 4.09 21.59 7.67
CA PHE A 50 5.15 21.47 8.69
C PHE A 50 4.99 22.43 9.87
N ASN A 51 4.22 23.51 9.72
CA ASN A 51 4.04 24.56 10.74
C ASN A 51 2.80 24.37 11.64
N ILE A 52 2.05 23.27 11.51
CA ILE A 52 0.90 22.99 12.40
C ILE A 52 1.41 22.32 13.68
N GLU A 53 1.65 23.14 14.71
CA GLU A 53 2.05 22.69 16.06
C GLU A 53 0.92 21.98 16.83
N ASP A 54 -0.35 22.11 16.41
CA ASP A 54 -1.48 21.58 17.17
C ASP A 54 -1.90 20.17 16.74
N GLU A 55 -1.86 19.26 17.71
CA GLU A 55 -2.01 17.81 17.49
C GLU A 55 -3.45 17.34 17.28
N TYR A 56 -4.45 18.18 17.61
CA TYR A 56 -5.85 17.75 17.77
C TYR A 56 -6.86 18.26 16.74
N HIS A 57 -6.57 19.32 15.98
CA HIS A 57 -7.52 19.86 15.01
C HIS A 57 -7.51 19.16 13.63
N ARG A 58 -6.78 18.04 13.47
CA ARG A 58 -6.45 17.47 12.15
C ARG A 58 -7.56 16.68 11.46
N LEU A 59 -8.72 16.47 12.09
CA LEU A 59 -9.85 15.73 11.50
C LEU A 59 -11.19 16.49 11.52
N GLU A 60 -11.29 17.60 12.25
CA GLU A 60 -12.54 18.40 12.35
C GLU A 60 -12.46 19.75 11.64
N SER A 61 -11.26 20.26 11.32
CA SER A 61 -11.13 21.41 10.42
C SER A 61 -10.78 20.93 9.02
N ASP A 62 -11.17 21.71 8.00
CA ASP A 62 -10.89 21.53 6.57
C ASP A 62 -9.39 21.49 6.20
N ASN A 63 -8.50 21.20 7.15
CA ASN A 63 -7.09 20.93 6.95
C ASN A 63 -6.90 19.56 6.31
N ILE A 64 -7.18 19.56 5.01
CA ILE A 64 -6.75 18.61 4.00
C ILE A 64 -5.25 18.34 4.25
N TYR A 65 -4.92 17.20 4.86
CA TYR A 65 -3.65 16.53 4.57
C TYR A 65 -3.41 16.64 3.06
N PRO A 66 -2.17 16.68 2.54
CA PRO A 66 -1.94 16.76 1.10
C PRO A 66 -2.31 15.43 0.39
N LEU A 67 -3.53 14.93 0.63
CA LEU A 67 -4.24 13.84 -0.04
C LEU A 67 -4.18 14.03 -1.53
N HIS A 68 -4.14 15.27 -2.04
CA HIS A 68 -3.92 15.53 -3.45
C HIS A 68 -2.62 14.89 -3.96
N LEU A 69 -1.54 14.82 -3.18
CA LEU A 69 -0.29 14.11 -3.53
C LEU A 69 -0.54 12.60 -3.69
N PHE A 70 -1.37 12.06 -2.82
CA PHE A 70 -1.71 10.64 -2.80
C PHE A 70 -2.89 10.29 -3.70
N LEU A 71 -3.69 11.24 -4.19
CA LEU A 71 -4.92 10.97 -4.95
C LEU A 71 -4.87 11.52 -6.37
N THR A 72 -3.79 12.20 -6.75
CA THR A 72 -3.60 12.74 -8.10
C THR A 72 -2.58 11.92 -8.89
N LYS A 73 -2.88 11.66 -10.17
CA LYS A 73 -1.97 11.03 -11.11
C LYS A 73 -2.09 11.67 -12.49
N ASN A 74 -1.04 11.56 -13.31
CA ASN A 74 -1.08 12.12 -14.65
C ASN A 74 -2.11 11.39 -15.52
N VAL A 75 -2.86 12.13 -16.35
CA VAL A 75 -3.93 11.60 -17.21
C VAL A 75 -3.50 10.47 -18.15
N GLN A 76 -2.21 10.39 -18.51
CA GLN A 76 -1.70 9.29 -19.34
C GLN A 76 -1.90 7.91 -18.69
N TRP A 77 -2.08 7.85 -17.36
CA TRP A 77 -2.32 6.64 -16.58
C TRP A 77 -3.80 6.40 -16.26
N MET A 78 -4.72 7.19 -16.83
CA MET A 78 -6.16 7.09 -16.56
C MET A 78 -6.74 5.71 -16.88
N TYR A 79 -6.14 4.99 -17.84
CA TYR A 79 -6.54 3.64 -18.21
C TYR A 79 -6.38 2.60 -17.08
N GLU A 80 -5.63 2.91 -16.02
CA GLU A 80 -5.48 2.01 -14.88
C GLU A 80 -6.70 1.99 -13.96
N ASN A 81 -7.56 3.03 -14.03
CA ASN A 81 -8.77 3.17 -13.21
C ASN A 81 -8.50 2.84 -11.72
N GLU A 82 -7.44 3.44 -11.19
CA GLU A 82 -6.84 3.10 -9.91
C GLU A 82 -7.67 3.64 -8.73
N PHE A 83 -7.72 2.85 -7.65
CA PHE A 83 -8.20 3.26 -6.33
C PHE A 83 -7.03 3.18 -5.35
N ARG A 84 -6.96 4.11 -4.41
CA ARG A 84 -5.97 4.11 -3.33
C ARG A 84 -6.63 3.98 -1.98
N LEU A 85 -6.03 3.11 -1.17
CA LEU A 85 -6.35 2.92 0.23
C LEU A 85 -5.28 3.65 1.04
N ILE A 86 -5.69 4.72 1.73
CA ILE A 86 -4.81 5.58 2.53
C ILE A 86 -5.23 5.44 3.98
N LYS A 87 -4.26 5.26 4.86
CA LYS A 87 -4.51 5.20 6.30
C LYS A 87 -3.65 6.23 7.01
N TYR A 88 -4.28 7.04 7.83
CA TYR A 88 -3.55 7.89 8.75
C TYR A 88 -3.07 7.06 9.94
N ILE A 89 -1.78 7.13 10.26
CA ILE A 89 -1.14 6.31 11.30
C ILE A 89 -0.84 7.16 12.56
N GLY A 90 -1.22 8.44 12.58
CA GLY A 90 -0.91 9.35 13.69
C GLY A 90 0.53 9.88 13.66
N ASN A 91 0.91 10.61 14.71
CA ASN A 91 2.27 11.08 14.91
C ASN A 91 3.18 9.93 15.36
N ILE A 92 4.08 9.49 14.48
CA ILE A 92 4.87 8.27 14.64
C ILE A 92 6.20 8.59 15.34
N ASN A 93 6.14 9.15 16.55
CA ASN A 93 7.37 9.43 17.31
C ASN A 93 7.91 8.21 18.06
N ASN A 94 7.17 7.09 18.10
CA ASN A 94 7.56 5.90 18.86
C ASN A 94 7.00 4.60 18.23
N ILE A 95 7.58 4.14 17.11
CA ILE A 95 7.43 2.72 16.72
C ILE A 95 8.40 1.91 17.58
N ILE A 96 7.86 0.96 18.33
CA ILE A 96 8.66 -0.05 19.03
C ILE A 96 8.49 -1.35 18.25
N ASN A 97 9.59 -1.99 17.86
CA ASN A 97 9.54 -3.33 17.27
C ASN A 97 9.78 -4.36 18.38
N ILE A 98 8.83 -5.27 18.62
CA ILE A 98 8.99 -6.39 19.57
C ILE A 98 8.61 -7.66 18.80
N ASP A 99 9.54 -8.62 18.73
CA ASP A 99 9.34 -9.92 18.09
C ASP A 99 8.80 -9.85 16.65
N GLY A 100 9.20 -8.82 15.88
CA GLY A 100 8.78 -8.63 14.50
C GLY A 100 7.37 -8.02 14.34
N TYR A 101 6.80 -7.50 15.42
CA TYR A 101 5.58 -6.69 15.40
C TYR A 101 5.90 -5.22 15.66
N ASP A 102 5.30 -4.34 14.87
CA ASP A 102 5.40 -2.89 15.09
C ASP A 102 4.30 -2.45 16.05
N PHE A 103 4.71 -1.81 17.14
CA PHE A 103 3.85 -1.23 18.15
C PHE A 103 3.89 0.28 18.03
N ILE A 104 2.72 0.91 17.92
CA ILE A 104 2.62 2.37 17.89
C ILE A 104 2.29 2.81 19.32
N LYS A 105 3.24 3.50 19.94
CA LYS A 105 3.02 4.14 21.24
C LYS A 105 2.45 5.53 21.01
N TYR A 106 1.22 5.76 21.47
CA TYR A 106 0.55 7.06 21.42
C TYR A 106 0.19 7.52 22.82
N LYS A 107 0.18 8.83 23.05
CA LYS A 107 -0.19 9.43 24.33
C LYS A 107 -1.72 9.41 24.43
N ASP A 108 -2.25 8.87 25.52
CA ASP A 108 -3.68 8.97 25.82
C ASP A 108 -3.98 10.41 26.26
N ASN A 109 -5.12 10.98 25.86
CA ASN A 109 -5.44 12.37 26.23
C ASN A 109 -6.16 12.47 27.56
N GLU A 110 -6.85 11.39 27.94
CA GLU A 110 -7.66 11.36 29.16
C GLU A 110 -6.82 10.98 30.38
N ASN A 111 -5.72 10.26 30.17
CA ASN A 111 -4.77 9.87 31.22
C ASN A 111 -3.35 10.14 30.72
N SER A 112 -2.44 10.56 31.59
CA SER A 112 -1.02 10.81 31.24
C SER A 112 -0.24 9.54 30.82
N ASP A 113 -0.94 8.44 30.55
CA ASP A 113 -0.40 7.14 30.21
C ASP A 113 -0.23 6.99 28.69
N TYR A 114 0.70 6.12 28.32
CA TYR A 114 0.91 5.75 26.93
C TYR A 114 0.13 4.48 26.60
N LYS A 115 -0.68 4.54 25.53
CA LYS A 115 -1.34 3.36 24.97
C LYS A 115 -0.48 2.77 23.85
N ILE A 116 -0.55 1.45 23.72
CA ILE A 116 0.16 0.71 22.68
C ILE A 116 -0.87 0.11 21.72
N LYS A 117 -0.85 0.51 20.45
CA LYS A 117 -1.63 -0.15 19.39
C LYS A 117 -0.73 -1.11 18.63
N ILE A 118 -1.14 -2.37 18.54
CA ILE A 118 -0.50 -3.36 17.67
C ILE A 118 -0.81 -2.97 16.23
N ARG A 119 0.22 -2.75 15.41
CA ARG A 119 0.04 -2.61 13.97
C ARG A 119 -0.39 -3.98 13.44
N LYS A 120 -1.66 -4.10 13.05
CA LYS A 120 -2.18 -5.33 12.47
C LYS A 120 -1.36 -5.65 11.21
N LYS A 121 -0.75 -6.84 11.20
CA LYS A 121 0.06 -7.30 10.08
C LYS A 121 -0.85 -7.54 8.89
N ILE A 122 -0.56 -6.91 7.77
CA ILE A 122 -1.24 -7.22 6.52
C ILE A 122 -0.68 -8.54 6.02
N HIS A 123 -1.53 -9.55 5.89
CA HIS A 123 -1.11 -10.88 5.46
C HIS A 123 -0.97 -10.93 3.95
N ILE A 124 0.11 -11.55 3.46
CA ILE A 124 0.25 -11.84 2.03
C ILE A 124 -0.74 -12.96 1.72
N LYS A 125 -1.68 -12.68 0.81
CA LYS A 125 -2.69 -13.62 0.34
C LYS A 125 -2.18 -14.50 -0.79
N HIS A 126 -1.36 -13.95 -1.70
CA HIS A 126 -0.89 -14.66 -2.89
C HIS A 126 0.36 -14.01 -3.47
N ILE A 127 1.26 -14.79 -4.05
CA ILE A 127 2.38 -14.30 -4.85
C ILE A 127 2.18 -14.70 -6.31
N TYR A 128 2.19 -13.73 -7.20
CA TYR A 128 2.05 -13.99 -8.62
C TYR A 128 3.36 -13.71 -9.37
N LEU A 129 3.89 -14.76 -9.98
CA LEU A 129 5.12 -14.73 -10.74
C LEU A 129 4.85 -14.17 -12.14
N GLY A 130 5.73 -13.28 -12.58
CA GLY A 130 5.75 -12.82 -13.96
C GLY A 130 5.96 -13.98 -14.94
N LYS A 131 5.57 -13.79 -16.20
CA LYS A 131 5.74 -14.81 -17.24
C LYS A 131 7.21 -15.15 -17.48
N ASP A 132 8.05 -14.12 -17.53
CA ASP A 132 9.44 -14.14 -17.97
C ASP A 132 10.44 -14.02 -16.80
N ILE A 133 9.98 -14.30 -15.58
CA ILE A 133 10.84 -14.37 -14.38
C ILE A 133 11.88 -15.49 -14.53
N GLU A 134 13.08 -15.27 -14.00
CA GLU A 134 14.18 -16.25 -14.12
C GLU A 134 13.89 -17.54 -13.34
N GLY A 135 14.38 -18.68 -13.85
CA GLY A 135 14.10 -19.99 -13.24
C GLY A 135 14.65 -20.12 -11.82
N ASN A 136 15.77 -19.47 -11.50
CA ASN A 136 16.34 -19.48 -10.16
C ASN A 136 15.48 -18.66 -9.17
N ASP A 137 15.05 -17.47 -9.59
CA ASP A 137 14.15 -16.62 -8.80
C ASP A 137 12.82 -17.33 -8.52
N GLN A 138 12.25 -18.02 -9.52
CA GLN A 138 11.04 -18.81 -9.34
C GLN A 138 11.18 -19.84 -8.22
N LYS A 139 12.30 -20.57 -8.19
CA LYS A 139 12.58 -21.59 -7.17
C LYS A 139 12.71 -20.96 -5.79
N ILE A 140 13.53 -19.92 -5.66
CA ILE A 140 13.76 -19.22 -4.39
C ILE A 140 12.44 -18.67 -3.84
N ILE A 141 11.63 -18.02 -4.68
CA ILE A 141 10.34 -17.46 -4.28
C ILE A 141 9.38 -18.57 -3.84
N LYS A 142 9.33 -19.68 -4.59
CA LYS A 142 8.48 -20.83 -4.24
C LYS A 142 8.88 -21.45 -2.90
N GLU A 143 10.18 -21.66 -2.66
CA GLU A 143 10.69 -22.18 -1.39
C GLU A 143 10.33 -21.27 -0.19
N ILE A 144 10.42 -19.95 -0.36
CA ILE A 144 10.04 -18.99 0.68
C ILE A 144 8.52 -19.01 0.91
N ALA A 145 7.75 -19.06 -0.18
CA ALA A 145 6.30 -19.08 -0.14
C ALA A 145 5.76 -20.35 0.53
N ASP A 146 6.32 -21.52 0.20
CA ASP A 146 5.92 -22.81 0.77
C ASP A 146 6.20 -22.87 2.27
N LYS A 147 7.37 -22.35 2.74
CA LYS A 147 7.67 -22.20 4.18
C LYS A 147 6.65 -21.35 4.94
N LYS A 148 5.97 -20.45 4.25
CA LYS A 148 4.96 -19.54 4.82
C LYS A 148 3.53 -19.93 4.46
N THR A 149 3.34 -21.06 3.77
CA THR A 149 2.04 -21.51 3.27
C THR A 149 1.33 -20.46 2.41
N ILE A 150 2.10 -19.69 1.61
CA ILE A 150 1.57 -18.66 0.72
C ILE A 150 1.39 -19.26 -0.68
N PRO A 151 0.20 -19.16 -1.29
CA PRO A 151 -0.03 -19.69 -2.63
C PRO A 151 0.75 -18.88 -3.69
N VAL A 152 1.22 -19.61 -4.71
CA VAL A 152 1.99 -19.05 -5.83
C VAL A 152 1.35 -19.43 -7.15
N SER A 153 1.18 -18.46 -8.05
CA SER A 153 0.70 -18.68 -9.42
C SER A 153 1.61 -17.98 -10.42
N LYS A 154 1.68 -18.49 -11.65
CA LYS A 154 2.51 -17.89 -12.71
C LYS A 154 1.64 -17.43 -13.86
N ILE A 155 1.93 -16.24 -14.38
CA ILE A 155 1.27 -15.73 -15.59
C ILE A 155 1.66 -16.59 -16.78
N LYS A 156 0.66 -17.00 -17.58
CA LYS A 156 0.88 -17.50 -18.94
C LYS A 156 0.19 -16.58 -19.95
N CYS A 157 0.78 -16.46 -21.14
CA CYS A 157 0.22 -15.70 -22.25
C CYS A 157 -0.31 -16.69 -23.29
N LYS A 158 -1.60 -16.58 -23.64
CA LYS A 158 -2.21 -17.37 -24.72
C LYS A 158 -2.07 -16.64 -26.07
N LYS A 159 -2.29 -17.40 -27.16
CA LYS A 159 -2.10 -17.00 -28.58
C LYS A 159 -2.84 -15.72 -29.05
N SER A 160 -3.63 -15.07 -28.20
CA SER A 160 -4.42 -13.88 -28.49
C SER A 160 -4.00 -12.62 -27.70
N ASN A 161 -2.78 -12.58 -27.12
CA ASN A 161 -2.33 -11.52 -26.19
C ASN A 161 -3.20 -11.39 -24.91
N LEU A 162 -4.02 -12.41 -24.62
CA LEU A 162 -4.74 -12.54 -23.36
C LEU A 162 -3.84 -13.27 -22.34
N TYR A 163 -3.73 -12.68 -21.15
CA TYR A 163 -2.99 -13.24 -20.02
C TYR A 163 -3.96 -13.97 -19.08
N GLU A 164 -3.64 -15.21 -18.72
CA GLU A 164 -4.40 -16.00 -17.76
C GLU A 164 -3.51 -16.42 -16.57
N LEU A 165 -4.16 -16.62 -15.43
CA LEU A 165 -3.58 -17.15 -14.20
C LEU A 165 -3.72 -18.68 -14.19
N GLU A 166 -2.61 -19.40 -14.06
CA GLU A 166 -2.63 -20.84 -13.79
C GLU A 166 -1.99 -21.14 -12.43
N SER A 167 -2.49 -22.17 -11.73
CA SER A 167 -1.84 -22.68 -10.53
C SER A 167 -0.41 -23.10 -10.88
N TYR A 168 0.55 -22.65 -10.07
CA TYR A 168 1.95 -22.99 -10.29
C TYR A 168 2.31 -24.18 -9.40
N ASP A 169 2.05 -25.36 -9.94
CA ASP A 169 2.52 -26.63 -9.41
C ASP A 169 3.74 -27.06 -10.22
N LEU A 170 4.84 -27.40 -9.53
CA LEU A 170 6.09 -27.86 -10.14
C LEU A 170 5.93 -29.23 -10.80
#